data_AF-A0A034WQB2-F1
#
_entry.id   AF-A0A034WQB2-F1
#
_cell.length_a   1.000
_cell.length_b   1.000
_cell.length_c   1.000
_cell.angle_alpha   90.00
_cell.angle_beta   90.00
_cell.angle_gamma   90.00
#
_symmetry.space_group_name_H-M   'P 1'
#
loop_
_entity.id
_entity.type
_entity.pdbx_description
1 polymer ?
#
loop_
_entity_poly.entity_id
_entity_poly.type
_entity_poly.pdbx_seq_one_letter_code
_entity_poly.pdbx_strand_id
1 'polypeptide(L)'
;CCSGEGTELIIIGIEIESNGSKYTIPTMEVCFDKIRQIPRYVKRILTPASIHRQIKVKRKNFTSDDFFGGIDIDHFYKLSEQIKALRRQIGENALIYVTEENRLTRGHLAPKADMTYSGQQKGTFHHVNVMPQWQSFNAGNWSHLEDDVRQLAHDSNRSLIYFTGTCGVCRLPDENNIQQELYLGDDNNVIPVPKLFYRIVIDAESRKGITFVGVNNPYLKIEELTTGGYLIAEDVSDNIDWIKWDRKNIEKGYCYACSVPDFVAVVKDLPLVKLMTSGILGLKELPI
;
A
#
# COMPACT_ATOMS: atom_id res chain seq x y z
N CYS A 1 3.13 -1.26 20.23
CA CYS A 1 1.85 -1.56 19.55
C CYS A 1 1.52 -0.41 18.61
N CYS A 2 0.49 -0.52 17.77
CA CYS A 2 0.05 0.56 16.86
C CYS A 2 0.13 1.91 17.61
N SER A 3 0.96 2.84 17.11
CA SER A 3 1.31 4.05 17.85
C SER A 3 0.24 5.12 17.63
N GLY A 4 -0.37 5.59 18.71
CA GLY A 4 -1.33 6.70 18.68
C GLY A 4 -2.69 6.37 19.29
N GLU A 5 -3.36 7.40 19.80
CA GLU A 5 -4.73 7.32 20.32
C GLU A 5 -5.73 6.92 19.22
N GLY A 6 -6.76 6.15 19.58
CA GLY A 6 -7.78 5.70 18.64
C GLY A 6 -7.34 4.60 17.67
N THR A 7 -6.15 4.03 17.86
CA THR A 7 -5.63 2.98 16.99
C THR A 7 -5.74 1.57 17.59
N GLU A 8 -5.83 0.56 16.73
CA GLU A 8 -5.95 -0.85 17.10
C GLU A 8 -4.98 -1.71 16.29
N LEU A 9 -4.39 -2.72 16.94
CA LEU A 9 -3.59 -3.74 16.26
C LEU A 9 -4.47 -4.95 15.97
N ILE A 10 -4.80 -5.16 14.70
CA ILE A 10 -5.57 -6.31 14.23
C ILE A 10 -4.59 -7.38 13.74
N ILE A 11 -4.73 -8.60 14.23
CA ILE A 11 -3.94 -9.75 13.79
C ILE A 11 -4.79 -10.57 12.84
N ILE A 12 -4.37 -10.65 11.56
CA ILE A 12 -5.00 -11.53 10.60
C ILE A 12 -4.17 -12.80 10.50
N GLY A 13 -4.78 -13.95 10.76
CA GLY A 13 -4.08 -15.22 10.87
C GLY A 13 -4.89 -16.43 10.45
N ILE A 14 -4.24 -17.59 10.53
CA ILE A 14 -4.91 -18.89 10.40
C ILE A 14 -5.30 -19.34 11.80
N GLU A 15 -6.60 -19.55 12.00
CA GLU A 15 -7.14 -20.11 13.24
C GLU A 15 -6.95 -21.62 13.30
N ILE A 16 -6.43 -22.11 14.42
CA ILE A 16 -6.25 -23.53 14.73
C ILE A 16 -6.95 -23.82 16.05
N GLU A 17 -7.86 -24.78 16.03
CA GLU A 17 -8.51 -25.29 17.24
C GLU A 17 -7.77 -26.53 17.75
N SER A 18 -7.40 -26.53 19.02
CA SER A 18 -6.78 -27.68 19.69
C SER A 18 -7.22 -27.74 21.15
N ASN A 19 -7.73 -28.90 21.58
CA ASN A 19 -8.22 -29.14 22.94
C ASN A 19 -9.21 -28.07 23.45
N GLY A 20 -10.13 -27.64 22.59
CA GLY A 20 -11.14 -26.61 22.92
C GLY A 20 -10.60 -25.17 22.99
N SER A 21 -9.31 -24.96 22.72
CA SER A 21 -8.69 -23.64 22.65
C SER A 21 -8.45 -23.22 21.20
N LYS A 22 -8.60 -21.93 20.90
CA LYS A 22 -8.29 -21.32 19.61
C LYS A 22 -6.92 -20.66 19.64
N TYR A 23 -6.12 -20.92 18.61
CA TYR A 23 -4.79 -20.36 18.42
C TYR A 23 -4.70 -19.72 17.04
N THR A 24 -4.31 -18.45 17.00
CA THR A 24 -4.07 -17.73 15.76
C THR A 24 -2.60 -17.83 15.36
N ILE A 25 -2.30 -18.34 14.17
CA ILE A 25 -0.99 -18.19 13.54
C ILE A 25 -1.00 -16.89 12.72
N PRO A 26 -0.29 -15.83 13.13
CA PRO A 26 -0.33 -14.54 12.44
C PRO A 26 0.20 -14.65 11.03
N THR A 27 -0.54 -14.09 10.08
CA THR A 27 -0.10 -13.92 8.69
C THR A 27 0.30 -12.48 8.41
N MET A 28 -0.41 -11.50 8.98
CA MET A 28 -0.05 -10.09 8.93
C MET A 28 -0.61 -9.36 10.16
N GLU A 29 0.00 -8.22 10.47
CA GLU A 29 -0.42 -7.30 11.54
C GLU A 29 -0.89 -5.99 10.90
N VAL A 30 -2.14 -5.58 11.14
CA VAL A 30 -2.69 -4.31 10.66
C VAL A 30 -2.75 -3.32 11.81
N CYS A 31 -2.16 -2.15 11.62
CA CYS A 31 -2.36 -1.01 12.50
C CYS A 31 -3.49 -0.15 11.94
N PHE A 32 -4.66 -0.23 12.56
CA PHE A 32 -5.90 0.38 12.08
C PHE A 32 -6.25 1.62 12.92
N ASP A 33 -6.56 2.73 12.26
CA ASP A 33 -7.08 3.94 12.88
C ASP A 33 -8.60 3.87 12.92
N LYS A 34 -9.18 3.67 14.11
CA LYS A 34 -10.64 3.49 14.26
C LYS A 34 -11.43 4.78 14.08
N ILE A 35 -10.79 5.92 14.34
CA ILE A 35 -11.43 7.24 14.21
C ILE A 35 -11.58 7.55 12.73
N ARG A 36 -10.51 7.35 11.96
CA ARG A 36 -10.51 7.60 10.51
C ARG A 36 -10.99 6.41 9.67
N GLN A 37 -11.18 5.25 10.29
CA GLN A 37 -11.49 3.97 9.64
C GLN A 37 -10.54 3.62 8.49
N ILE A 38 -9.25 3.81 8.69
CA ILE A 38 -8.22 3.47 7.68
C ILE A 38 -7.07 2.66 8.28
N PRO A 39 -6.46 1.73 7.53
CA PRO A 39 -5.18 1.17 7.92
C PRO A 39 -4.06 2.20 7.81
N ARG A 40 -3.36 2.43 8.92
CA ARG A 40 -2.12 3.25 8.93
C ARG A 40 -0.98 2.51 8.24
N TYR A 41 -0.81 1.24 8.58
CA TYR A 41 0.12 0.34 7.92
C TYR A 41 -0.28 -1.12 8.14
N VAL A 42 0.24 -1.99 7.27
CA VAL A 42 0.25 -3.45 7.43
C VAL A 42 1.69 -3.93 7.50
N LYS A 43 2.01 -4.70 8.53
CA LYS A 43 3.30 -5.34 8.75
C LYS A 43 3.25 -6.81 8.37
N ARG A 44 4.26 -7.26 7.64
CA ARG A 44 4.43 -8.66 7.21
C ARG A 44 5.91 -9.03 7.12
N ILE A 45 6.20 -10.33 7.10
CA ILE A 45 7.55 -10.89 6.90
C ILE A 45 7.57 -11.72 5.62
N LEU A 46 8.23 -11.21 4.58
CA LEU A 46 8.57 -12.02 3.41
C LEU A 46 9.69 -12.98 3.76
N THR A 47 9.56 -14.22 3.30
CA THR A 47 10.62 -15.23 3.40
C THR A 47 11.09 -15.59 2.00
N PRO A 48 12.26 -16.25 1.84
CA PRO A 48 12.72 -16.71 0.54
C PRO A 48 11.72 -17.63 -0.17
N ALA A 49 10.85 -18.30 0.60
CA ALA A 49 9.80 -19.18 0.09
C ALA A 49 8.55 -18.43 -0.43
N SER A 50 8.40 -17.13 -0.16
CA SER A 50 7.25 -16.34 -0.61
C SER A 50 7.12 -16.29 -2.14
N ILE A 51 8.22 -16.44 -2.89
CA ILE A 51 8.17 -16.53 -4.35
C ILE A 51 7.45 -17.79 -4.85
N HIS A 52 7.55 -18.90 -4.10
CA HIS A 52 6.93 -20.19 -4.41
C HIS A 52 5.48 -20.30 -3.92
N ARG A 53 4.75 -19.19 -3.97
CA ARG A 53 3.34 -19.12 -3.58
C ARG A 53 2.47 -20.10 -4.35
N GLN A 54 1.41 -20.56 -3.70
CA GLN A 54 0.37 -21.34 -4.37
C GLN A 54 -0.30 -20.48 -5.47
N ILE A 55 -0.26 -20.96 -6.71
CA ILE A 55 -0.88 -20.30 -7.86
C ILE A 55 -2.34 -20.76 -8.04
N LYS A 56 -3.12 -19.97 -8.80
CA LYS A 56 -4.53 -20.27 -9.16
C LYS A 56 -5.51 -20.47 -7.98
N VAL A 57 -5.17 -19.99 -6.78
CA VAL A 57 -6.10 -19.98 -5.64
C VAL A 57 -7.27 -19.03 -5.93
N LYS A 58 -8.51 -19.51 -5.79
CA LYS A 58 -9.72 -18.70 -5.97
C LYS A 58 -9.73 -17.52 -4.99
N ARG A 59 -9.97 -16.31 -5.51
CA ARG A 59 -10.12 -15.09 -4.70
C ARG A 59 -11.41 -15.18 -3.87
N LYS A 60 -11.39 -14.63 -2.66
CA LYS A 60 -12.61 -14.40 -1.86
C LYS A 60 -13.18 -13.03 -2.18
N ASN A 61 -14.45 -12.83 -1.85
CA ASN A 61 -14.99 -11.48 -1.71
C ASN A 61 -14.33 -10.80 -0.52
N PHE A 62 -14.24 -9.47 -0.56
CA PHE A 62 -13.74 -8.72 0.58
C PHE A 62 -14.74 -8.73 1.74
N THR A 63 -14.22 -8.71 2.97
CA THR A 63 -15.01 -8.54 4.19
C THR A 63 -14.57 -7.30 4.96
N SER A 64 -15.53 -6.58 5.52
CA SER A 64 -15.30 -5.46 6.44
C SER A 64 -15.23 -5.93 7.90
N ASP A 65 -15.80 -7.10 8.20
CA ASP A 65 -16.12 -7.54 9.56
C ASP A 65 -16.75 -6.39 10.38
N ASP A 66 -16.47 -6.29 11.68
CA ASP A 66 -17.03 -5.24 12.54
C ASP A 66 -16.19 -3.93 12.54
N PHE A 67 -15.09 -3.88 11.77
CA PHE A 67 -14.13 -2.77 11.83
C PHE A 67 -14.65 -1.45 11.25
N PHE A 68 -15.71 -1.52 10.43
CA PHE A 68 -16.28 -0.36 9.74
C PHE A 68 -17.73 -0.11 10.15
N GLY A 69 -18.14 -0.51 11.35
CA GLY A 69 -19.48 -0.19 11.88
C GLY A 69 -20.65 -0.68 11.01
N GLY A 70 -20.48 -1.79 10.28
CA GLY A 70 -21.48 -2.35 9.38
C GLY A 70 -21.56 -1.72 7.98
N ILE A 71 -20.64 -0.81 7.64
CA ILE A 71 -20.58 -0.17 6.32
C ILE A 71 -20.15 -1.19 5.24
N ASP A 72 -20.90 -1.26 4.15
CA ASP A 72 -20.53 -2.02 2.95
C ASP A 72 -19.45 -1.25 2.16
N ILE A 73 -18.20 -1.40 2.59
CA ILE A 73 -17.04 -0.76 1.95
C ILE A 73 -16.89 -1.19 0.48
N ASP A 74 -17.30 -2.41 0.12
CA ASP A 74 -17.17 -2.91 -1.25
C ASP A 74 -18.07 -2.15 -2.22
N HIS A 75 -19.20 -1.64 -1.72
CA HIS A 75 -20.13 -0.79 -2.46
C HIS A 75 -19.42 0.42 -3.10
N PHE A 76 -18.55 1.10 -2.35
CA PHE A 76 -17.89 2.33 -2.80
C PHE A 76 -16.86 2.11 -3.91
N TYR A 77 -16.43 0.86 -4.12
CA TYR A 77 -15.51 0.50 -5.21
C TYR A 77 -16.23 0.15 -6.53
N LYS A 78 -17.56 0.16 -6.57
CA LYS A 78 -18.31 0.01 -7.84
C LYS A 78 -18.11 1.25 -8.71
N LEU A 79 -17.97 1.06 -10.02
CA LEU A 79 -17.70 2.14 -10.96
C LEU A 79 -18.72 3.29 -10.85
N SER A 80 -20.01 2.96 -10.79
CA SER A 80 -21.09 3.94 -10.62
C SER A 80 -20.96 4.77 -9.34
N GLU A 81 -20.54 4.14 -8.24
CA GLU A 81 -20.41 4.79 -6.94
C GLU A 81 -19.15 5.66 -6.87
N GLN A 82 -18.05 5.23 -7.51
CA GLN A 82 -16.87 6.08 -7.69
C GLN A 82 -17.19 7.33 -8.51
N ILE A 83 -17.90 7.18 -9.62
CA ILE A 83 -18.33 8.32 -10.46
C ILE A 83 -19.20 9.26 -9.63
N LYS A 84 -20.19 8.74 -8.88
CA LYS A 84 -21.04 9.57 -8.02
C LYS A 84 -20.22 10.30 -6.95
N ALA A 85 -19.28 9.62 -6.30
CA ALA A 85 -18.44 10.20 -5.25
C ALA A 85 -17.55 11.32 -5.80
N LEU A 86 -16.84 11.05 -6.89
CA LEU A 86 -15.94 12.02 -7.50
C LEU A 86 -16.69 13.18 -8.15
N ARG A 87 -17.88 12.97 -8.72
CA ARG A 87 -18.72 14.08 -9.24
C ARG A 87 -19.06 15.11 -8.17
N ARG A 88 -19.27 14.69 -6.91
CA ARG A 88 -19.51 15.63 -5.81
C ARG A 88 -18.29 16.49 -5.48
N GLN A 89 -17.09 16.04 -5.84
CA GLN A 89 -15.83 16.71 -5.54
C GLN A 89 -15.32 17.53 -6.72
N ILE A 90 -15.36 16.98 -7.93
CA ILE A 90 -14.71 17.55 -9.14
C ILE A 90 -15.67 17.75 -10.33
N GLY A 91 -16.99 17.66 -10.14
CA GLY A 91 -17.98 17.88 -11.19
C GLY A 91 -17.90 16.83 -12.31
N GLU A 92 -18.23 17.20 -13.55
CA GLU A 92 -18.24 16.26 -14.68
C GLU A 92 -16.84 15.77 -15.06
N ASN A 93 -15.76 16.42 -14.60
CA ASN A 93 -14.40 15.94 -14.78
C ASN A 93 -14.20 14.52 -14.21
N ALA A 94 -15.02 14.07 -13.26
CA ALA A 94 -14.98 12.71 -12.74
C ALA A 94 -15.05 11.63 -13.84
N LEU A 95 -15.80 11.88 -14.92
CA LEU A 95 -15.92 10.96 -16.06
C LEU A 95 -14.66 10.87 -16.92
N ILE A 96 -13.78 11.88 -16.85
CA ILE A 96 -12.49 11.87 -17.55
C ILE A 96 -11.54 10.90 -16.85
N TYR A 97 -11.60 10.85 -15.52
CA TYR A 97 -10.64 10.12 -14.70
C TYR A 97 -11.09 8.72 -14.28
N VAL A 98 -12.39 8.47 -14.15
CA VAL A 98 -12.89 7.15 -13.73
C VAL A 98 -13.52 6.45 -14.92
N THR A 99 -12.80 5.47 -15.47
CA THR A 99 -13.25 4.66 -16.61
C THR A 99 -13.31 3.18 -16.26
N GLU A 100 -13.77 2.34 -17.19
CA GLU A 100 -13.72 0.89 -17.03
C GLU A 100 -12.27 0.37 -16.95
N GLU A 101 -11.38 0.98 -17.72
CA GLU A 101 -9.96 0.65 -17.80
C GLU A 101 -9.17 1.15 -16.60
N ASN A 102 -9.44 2.39 -16.15
CA ASN A 102 -8.76 2.98 -15.02
C ASN A 102 -9.73 3.58 -14.01
N ARG A 103 -9.87 2.87 -12.89
CA ARG A 103 -10.70 3.23 -11.74
C ARG A 103 -9.97 2.87 -10.47
N LEU A 104 -10.47 3.34 -9.34
CA LEU A 104 -9.92 2.97 -8.05
C LEU A 104 -10.29 1.53 -7.71
N THR A 105 -9.30 0.79 -7.25
CA THR A 105 -9.42 -0.60 -6.84
C THR A 105 -8.96 -0.77 -5.41
N ARG A 106 -9.30 -1.92 -4.83
CA ARG A 106 -8.88 -2.33 -3.49
C ARG A 106 -7.39 -2.71 -3.55
N GLY A 107 -6.53 -1.70 -3.47
CA GLY A 107 -5.07 -1.85 -3.47
C GLY A 107 -4.61 -2.47 -2.17
N HIS A 108 -4.03 -3.67 -2.24
CA HIS A 108 -3.60 -4.39 -1.04
C HIS A 108 -2.35 -3.76 -0.43
N LEU A 109 -2.32 -3.66 0.90
CA LEU A 109 -1.12 -3.28 1.65
C LEU A 109 -0.22 -4.50 1.90
N ALA A 110 -0.81 -5.65 2.23
CA ALA A 110 -0.17 -6.96 2.10
C ALA A 110 -0.85 -7.75 0.96
N PRO A 111 -0.21 -7.87 -0.21
CA PRO A 111 -0.82 -8.50 -1.37
C PRO A 111 -0.93 -10.02 -1.20
N LYS A 112 -1.93 -10.59 -1.87
CA LYS A 112 -2.12 -12.05 -1.97
C LYS A 112 -0.84 -12.76 -2.43
N ALA A 113 -0.04 -12.14 -3.29
CA ALA A 113 1.17 -12.74 -3.84
C ALA A 113 2.28 -12.97 -2.79
N ASP A 114 2.24 -12.27 -1.66
CA ASP A 114 3.23 -12.42 -0.58
C ASP A 114 2.95 -13.61 0.34
N MET A 115 1.80 -14.25 0.14
CA MET A 115 1.28 -15.33 0.95
C MET A 115 1.53 -16.68 0.25
N THR A 116 2.28 -17.56 0.93
CA THR A 116 2.68 -18.86 0.37
C THR A 116 1.49 -19.81 0.22
N TYR A 117 0.64 -19.89 1.25
CA TYR A 117 -0.44 -20.87 1.30
C TYR A 117 -1.82 -20.26 1.03
N SER A 118 -2.76 -21.06 0.50
CA SER A 118 -4.12 -20.60 0.21
C SER A 118 -4.86 -20.00 1.41
N GLY A 119 -4.65 -20.51 2.63
CA GLY A 119 -5.24 -19.95 3.85
C GLY A 119 -4.78 -18.51 4.11
N GLN A 120 -3.47 -18.27 4.01
CA GLN A 120 -2.87 -16.95 4.15
C GLN A 120 -3.34 -16.01 3.03
N GLN A 121 -3.37 -16.50 1.79
CA GLN A 121 -3.86 -15.74 0.62
C GLN A 121 -5.31 -15.30 0.78
N LYS A 122 -6.17 -16.15 1.36
CA LYS A 122 -7.58 -15.81 1.62
C LYS A 122 -7.71 -14.74 2.72
N GLY A 123 -6.77 -14.69 3.66
CA GLY A 123 -6.70 -13.67 4.70
C GLY A 123 -6.34 -12.27 4.19
N THR A 124 -5.90 -12.09 2.94
CA THR A 124 -5.59 -10.75 2.42
C THR A 124 -6.82 -9.95 2.01
N PHE A 125 -7.99 -10.60 1.89
CA PHE A 125 -9.24 -10.02 1.41
C PHE A 125 -10.08 -9.38 2.54
N HIS A 126 -9.43 -8.67 3.46
CA HIS A 126 -10.13 -7.83 4.46
C HIS A 126 -9.97 -6.36 4.09
N HIS A 127 -11.02 -5.55 4.27
CA HIS A 127 -10.97 -4.13 3.93
C HIS A 127 -9.96 -3.35 4.77
N VAL A 128 -9.63 -3.82 5.98
CA VAL A 128 -8.53 -3.27 6.79
C VAL A 128 -7.13 -3.48 6.16
N ASN A 129 -7.01 -4.26 5.08
CA ASN A 129 -5.75 -4.49 4.37
C ASN A 129 -5.70 -3.77 3.01
N VAL A 130 -6.63 -2.85 2.72
CA VAL A 130 -6.66 -2.16 1.43
C VAL A 130 -6.89 -0.66 1.54
N MET A 131 -6.45 0.07 0.53
CA MET A 131 -6.77 1.47 0.30
C MET A 131 -7.14 1.71 -1.18
N PRO A 132 -7.89 2.77 -1.52
CA PRO A 132 -8.20 3.09 -2.91
C PRO A 132 -6.94 3.33 -3.74
N GLN A 133 -6.73 2.52 -4.78
CA GLN A 133 -5.54 2.60 -5.62
C GLN A 133 -5.93 2.58 -7.09
N TRP A 134 -5.44 3.53 -7.88
CA TRP A 134 -5.72 3.57 -9.32
C TRP A 134 -5.26 2.26 -9.98
N GLN A 135 -6.12 1.68 -10.81
CA GLN A 135 -5.86 0.38 -11.44
C GLN A 135 -4.54 0.36 -12.23
N SER A 136 -4.24 1.44 -12.96
CA SER A 136 -3.01 1.56 -13.74
C SER A 136 -1.75 1.59 -12.87
N PHE A 137 -1.83 2.15 -11.66
CA PHE A 137 -0.76 2.11 -10.66
C PHE A 137 -0.67 0.74 -9.97
N ASN A 138 -1.79 0.22 -9.48
CA ASN A 138 -1.89 -1.05 -8.75
C ASN A 138 -1.37 -2.23 -9.60
N ALA A 139 -1.82 -2.33 -10.86
CA ALA A 139 -1.38 -3.36 -11.79
C ALA A 139 -0.14 -2.97 -12.62
N GLY A 140 0.37 -1.76 -12.43
CA GLY A 140 1.57 -1.25 -13.08
C GLY A 140 2.80 -1.38 -12.17
N ASN A 141 3.44 -0.24 -11.93
CA ASN A 141 4.71 -0.19 -11.22
C ASN A 141 4.63 -0.65 -9.76
N TRP A 142 3.47 -0.54 -9.10
CA TRP A 142 3.32 -1.06 -7.75
C TRP A 142 3.40 -2.59 -7.71
N SER A 143 2.77 -3.27 -8.67
CA SER A 143 2.86 -4.73 -8.79
C SER A 143 4.29 -5.18 -9.10
N HIS A 144 5.00 -4.48 -9.99
CA HIS A 144 6.40 -4.79 -10.28
C HIS A 144 7.29 -4.64 -9.05
N LEU A 145 7.10 -3.55 -8.29
CA LEU A 145 7.81 -3.35 -7.04
C LEU A 145 7.55 -4.49 -6.04
N GLU A 146 6.31 -4.94 -5.91
CA GLU A 146 5.95 -6.08 -5.05
C GLU A 146 6.60 -7.38 -5.50
N ASP A 147 6.68 -7.61 -6.81
CA ASP A 147 7.39 -8.75 -7.39
C ASP A 147 8.89 -8.71 -7.10
N ASP A 148 9.53 -7.56 -7.32
CA ASP A 148 10.97 -7.41 -7.14
C ASP A 148 11.39 -7.52 -5.66
N VAL A 149 10.60 -6.98 -4.71
CA VAL A 149 10.89 -7.14 -3.28
C VAL A 149 10.80 -8.61 -2.85
N ARG A 150 9.86 -9.37 -3.42
CA ARG A 150 9.79 -10.83 -3.20
C ARG A 150 10.99 -11.55 -3.81
N GLN A 151 11.41 -11.15 -5.01
CA GLN A 151 12.60 -11.70 -5.67
C GLN A 151 13.85 -11.40 -4.86
N LEU A 152 14.01 -10.19 -4.32
CA LEU A 152 15.11 -9.79 -3.45
C LEU A 152 15.20 -10.69 -2.21
N ALA A 153 14.07 -10.97 -1.54
CA ALA A 153 14.05 -11.88 -0.39
C ALA A 153 14.52 -13.30 -0.77
N HIS A 154 14.15 -13.77 -1.96
CA HIS A 154 14.56 -15.07 -2.48
C HIS A 154 16.06 -15.10 -2.82
N ASP A 155 16.52 -14.20 -3.67
CA ASP A 155 17.89 -14.19 -4.20
C ASP A 155 18.94 -13.95 -3.11
N SER A 156 18.61 -13.11 -2.13
CA SER A 156 19.49 -12.87 -0.97
C SER A 156 19.41 -13.97 0.09
N ASN A 157 18.44 -14.89 -0.03
CA ASN A 157 18.09 -15.88 0.99
C ASN A 157 17.85 -15.23 2.38
N ARG A 158 17.14 -14.10 2.40
CA ARG A 158 16.85 -13.32 3.62
C ARG A 158 15.36 -13.24 3.91
N SER A 159 15.04 -13.03 5.18
CA SER A 159 13.70 -12.63 5.58
C SER A 159 13.62 -11.10 5.60
N LEU A 160 12.65 -10.54 4.88
CA LEU A 160 12.42 -9.11 4.81
C LEU A 160 11.14 -8.76 5.57
N ILE A 161 11.25 -7.86 6.54
CA ILE A 161 10.10 -7.29 7.25
C ILE A 161 9.67 -6.07 6.46
N TYR A 162 8.41 -6.01 6.04
CA TYR A 162 7.87 -4.81 5.42
C TYR A 162 6.74 -4.18 6.21
N PHE A 163 6.59 -2.87 6.03
CA PHE A 163 5.49 -2.05 6.49
C PHE A 163 4.93 -1.30 5.28
N THR A 164 3.72 -1.63 4.86
CA THR A 164 3.05 -0.96 3.73
C THR A 164 1.93 -0.09 4.26
N GLY A 165 1.83 1.14 3.80
CA GLY A 165 0.73 2.03 4.15
C GLY A 165 0.58 3.15 3.14
N THR A 166 -0.14 4.19 3.53
CA THR A 166 -0.44 5.31 2.64
C THR A 166 -0.28 6.65 3.35
N CYS A 167 -0.05 7.73 2.61
CA CYS A 167 0.01 9.08 3.18
C CYS A 167 -0.54 10.15 2.21
N GLY A 168 -1.15 11.18 2.81
CA GLY A 168 -1.82 12.27 2.08
C GLY A 168 -3.08 11.84 1.34
N VAL A 169 -3.82 12.81 0.82
CA VAL A 169 -5.01 12.58 -0.02
C VAL A 169 -4.71 13.04 -1.44
N CYS A 170 -5.04 12.18 -2.41
CA CYS A 170 -4.87 12.46 -3.83
C CYS A 170 -5.78 13.62 -4.24
N ARG A 171 -5.34 14.41 -5.22
CA ARG A 171 -6.08 15.55 -5.73
C ARG A 171 -6.21 15.48 -7.24
N LEU A 172 -7.35 15.91 -7.74
CA LEU A 172 -7.59 16.16 -9.16
C LEU A 172 -8.29 17.50 -9.34
N PRO A 173 -8.11 18.16 -10.49
CA PRO A 173 -8.76 19.43 -10.76
C PRO A 173 -10.26 19.25 -11.01
N ASP A 174 -11.05 20.11 -10.39
CA ASP A 174 -12.45 20.34 -10.76
C ASP A 174 -12.58 21.10 -12.09
N GLU A 175 -13.82 21.37 -12.50
CA GLU A 175 -14.15 22.07 -13.75
C GLU A 175 -13.56 23.48 -13.85
N ASN A 176 -13.19 24.09 -12.71
CA ASN A 176 -12.53 25.40 -12.63
C ASN A 176 -11.01 25.29 -12.51
N ASN A 177 -10.44 24.09 -12.69
CA ASN A 177 -9.03 23.78 -12.49
C ASN A 177 -8.54 23.94 -11.04
N ILE A 178 -9.44 23.89 -10.05
CA ILE A 178 -9.07 23.93 -8.63
C ILE A 178 -8.85 22.49 -8.15
N GLN A 179 -7.71 22.25 -7.48
CA GLN A 179 -7.36 20.91 -6.99
C GLN A 179 -8.22 20.53 -5.79
N GLN A 180 -9.00 19.46 -5.91
CA GLN A 180 -9.89 18.94 -4.87
C GLN A 180 -9.40 17.59 -4.36
N GLU A 181 -9.51 17.37 -3.06
CA GLU A 181 -9.17 16.09 -2.43
C GLU A 181 -10.19 15.01 -2.77
N LEU A 182 -9.68 13.81 -3.03
CA LEU A 182 -10.47 12.70 -3.50
C LEU A 182 -10.89 11.75 -2.37
N TYR A 183 -12.18 11.45 -2.31
CA TYR A 183 -12.75 10.49 -1.38
C TYR A 183 -13.74 9.57 -2.09
N LEU A 184 -13.70 8.28 -1.77
CA LEU A 184 -14.80 7.36 -2.04
C LEU A 184 -15.80 7.42 -0.89
N GLY A 185 -17.05 6.97 -1.11
CA GLY A 185 -18.07 6.96 -0.07
C GLY A 185 -19.25 7.86 -0.37
N ASP A 186 -20.07 8.10 0.65
CA ASP A 186 -21.15 9.08 0.71
C ASP A 186 -20.80 10.20 1.72
N ASP A 187 -21.75 11.08 2.02
CA ASP A 187 -21.51 12.25 2.89
C ASP A 187 -21.14 11.87 4.34
N ASN A 188 -21.36 10.63 4.76
CA ASN A 188 -21.13 10.18 6.14
C ASN A 188 -20.02 9.13 6.26
N ASN A 189 -19.62 8.47 5.17
CA ASN A 189 -18.72 7.31 5.19
C ASN A 189 -17.62 7.46 4.14
N VAL A 190 -16.73 8.43 4.33
CA VAL A 190 -15.67 8.77 3.36
C VAL A 190 -14.39 7.96 3.56
N ILE A 191 -13.87 7.39 2.48
CA ILE A 191 -12.57 6.73 2.41
C ILE A 191 -11.63 7.61 1.59
N PRO A 192 -10.53 8.13 2.16
CA PRO A 192 -9.60 8.95 1.40
C PRO A 192 -8.93 8.14 0.30
N VAL A 193 -8.88 8.70 -0.90
CA VAL A 193 -8.02 8.19 -1.97
C VAL A 193 -6.61 8.66 -1.67
N PRO A 194 -5.65 7.79 -1.34
CA PRO A 194 -4.35 8.26 -0.87
C PRO A 194 -3.54 8.92 -1.97
N LYS A 195 -2.74 9.92 -1.60
CA LYS A 195 -1.79 10.58 -2.51
C LYS A 195 -0.63 9.66 -2.86
N LEU A 196 -0.09 9.00 -1.84
CA LEU A 196 1.09 8.15 -1.92
C LEU A 196 0.81 6.81 -1.24
N PHE A 197 1.36 5.76 -1.83
CA PHE A 197 1.59 4.49 -1.14
C PHE A 197 3.06 4.41 -0.78
N TYR A 198 3.37 3.79 0.35
CA TYR A 198 4.74 3.51 0.74
C TYR A 198 4.89 2.06 1.16
N ARG A 199 6.11 1.53 0.97
CA ARG A 199 6.52 0.24 1.51
C ARG A 199 7.93 0.37 2.05
N ILE A 200 8.04 0.34 3.38
CA ILE A 200 9.32 0.25 4.09
C ILE A 200 9.71 -1.22 4.12
N VAL A 201 10.90 -1.57 3.68
CA VAL A 201 11.44 -2.94 3.66
C VAL A 201 12.72 -2.95 4.48
N ILE A 202 12.81 -3.87 5.44
CA ILE A 202 13.96 -3.99 6.33
C ILE A 202 14.38 -5.46 6.38
N ASP A 203 15.65 -5.72 6.09
CA ASP A 203 16.24 -7.03 6.29
C ASP A 203 16.26 -7.39 7.78
N ALA A 204 15.75 -8.57 8.12
CA ALA A 204 15.53 -8.96 9.51
C ALA A 204 16.82 -9.11 10.32
N GLU A 205 17.94 -9.42 9.66
CA GLU A 205 19.21 -9.77 10.31
C GLU A 205 20.18 -8.57 10.32
N SER A 206 20.52 -8.06 9.14
CA SER A 206 21.45 -6.94 8.96
C SER A 206 20.85 -5.61 9.38
N ARG A 207 19.51 -5.51 9.44
CA ARG A 207 18.76 -4.27 9.67
C ARG A 207 18.98 -3.17 8.63
N LYS A 208 19.57 -3.48 7.48
CA LYS A 208 19.54 -2.57 6.33
C LYS A 208 18.09 -2.43 5.86
N GLY A 209 17.68 -1.22 5.51
CA GLY A 209 16.31 -0.99 5.04
C GLY A 209 16.22 0.06 3.97
N ILE A 210 15.08 0.08 3.28
CA ILE A 210 14.79 1.01 2.21
C ILE A 210 13.29 1.29 2.18
N THR A 211 12.89 2.50 1.81
CA THR A 211 11.48 2.84 1.64
C THR A 211 11.20 3.10 0.18
N PHE A 212 10.23 2.39 -0.38
CA PHE A 212 9.66 2.69 -1.68
C PHE A 212 8.43 3.57 -1.52
N VAL A 213 8.27 4.54 -2.41
CA VAL A 213 7.14 5.43 -2.47
C VAL A 213 6.57 5.41 -3.88
N GLY A 214 5.27 5.10 -3.99
CA GLY A 214 4.52 5.09 -5.24
C GLY A 214 3.48 6.20 -5.26
N VAL A 215 3.38 6.90 -6.38
CA VAL A 215 2.47 8.02 -6.60
C VAL A 215 1.13 7.50 -7.12
N ASN A 216 0.09 7.63 -6.30
CA ASN A 216 -1.26 7.19 -6.64
C ASN A 216 -2.04 8.29 -7.37
N ASN A 217 -1.44 8.82 -8.44
CA ASN A 217 -2.10 9.75 -9.36
C ASN A 217 -1.50 9.58 -10.76
N PRO A 218 -2.11 8.76 -11.63
CA PRO A 218 -1.60 8.50 -12.97
C PRO A 218 -1.87 9.64 -13.96
N TYR A 219 -2.48 10.74 -13.51
CA TYR A 219 -2.89 11.88 -14.34
C TYR A 219 -1.99 13.10 -14.18
N LEU A 220 -0.93 13.00 -13.37
CA LEU A 220 0.01 14.09 -13.16
C LEU A 220 0.86 14.36 -14.40
N LYS A 221 1.24 15.61 -14.55
CA LYS A 221 2.39 16.01 -15.37
C LYS A 221 3.67 15.89 -14.56
N ILE A 222 4.80 15.74 -15.24
CA ILE A 222 6.10 15.53 -14.60
C ILE A 222 6.49 16.70 -13.67
N GLU A 223 6.11 17.94 -14.03
CA GLU A 223 6.41 19.13 -13.23
C GLU A 223 5.62 19.15 -11.91
N GLU A 224 4.43 18.56 -11.91
CA GLU A 224 3.52 18.49 -10.74
C GLU A 224 4.01 17.52 -9.67
N LEU A 225 4.91 16.60 -9.99
CA LEU A 225 5.54 15.73 -8.98
C LEU A 225 6.28 16.54 -7.92
N THR A 226 7.01 17.57 -8.35
CA THR A 226 7.81 18.40 -7.43
C THR A 226 6.94 19.48 -6.81
N THR A 227 6.23 20.27 -7.62
CA THR A 227 5.41 21.38 -7.10
C THR A 227 4.23 20.91 -6.25
N GLY A 228 3.70 19.73 -6.56
CA GLY A 228 2.65 19.08 -5.81
C GLY A 228 3.14 18.34 -4.56
N GLY A 229 4.44 18.27 -4.29
CA GLY A 229 4.99 17.61 -3.10
C GLY A 229 4.76 16.09 -3.08
N TYR A 230 5.01 15.40 -4.19
CA TYR A 230 4.98 13.93 -4.29
C TYR A 230 6.35 13.30 -3.99
N LEU A 231 7.44 14.07 -4.19
CA LEU A 231 8.80 13.71 -3.83
C LEU A 231 9.07 14.19 -2.40
N ILE A 232 8.79 13.33 -1.42
CA ILE A 232 8.83 13.66 0.01
C ILE A 232 10.17 13.34 0.68
N ALA A 233 11.10 12.72 -0.03
CA ALA A 233 12.43 12.39 0.44
C ALA A 233 13.40 12.31 -0.76
N GLU A 234 14.71 12.32 -0.48
CA GLU A 234 15.75 12.18 -1.50
C GLU A 234 15.64 10.84 -2.23
N ASP A 235 15.60 10.90 -3.56
CA ASP A 235 15.49 9.72 -4.42
C ASP A 235 16.86 9.02 -4.57
N VAL A 236 16.99 7.83 -4.00
CA VAL A 236 18.19 6.99 -4.10
C VAL A 236 18.06 5.88 -5.14
N SER A 237 16.99 5.87 -5.93
CA SER A 237 16.65 4.73 -6.82
C SER A 237 17.70 4.44 -7.89
N ASP A 238 18.48 5.44 -8.33
CA ASP A 238 19.52 5.24 -9.35
C ASP A 238 20.68 4.37 -8.83
N ASN A 239 20.79 4.22 -7.51
CA ASN A 239 21.75 3.36 -6.83
C ASN A 239 21.24 1.93 -6.59
N ILE A 240 20.06 1.57 -7.12
CA ILE A 240 19.42 0.26 -6.98
C ILE A 240 19.38 -0.39 -8.36
N ASP A 241 20.08 -1.51 -8.56
CA ASP A 241 20.21 -2.17 -9.87
C ASP A 241 19.16 -3.26 -10.15
N TRP A 242 18.51 -3.77 -9.12
CA TRP A 242 17.50 -4.82 -9.25
C TRP A 242 16.13 -4.27 -9.68
N ILE A 243 15.91 -2.96 -9.67
CA ILE A 243 14.73 -2.29 -10.23
C ILE A 243 15.01 -1.93 -11.69
N LYS A 244 14.40 -2.66 -12.62
CA LYS A 244 14.69 -2.55 -14.07
C LYS A 244 13.56 -1.99 -14.93
N TRP A 245 12.38 -1.79 -14.36
CA TRP A 245 11.21 -1.24 -15.04
C TRP A 245 11.24 0.29 -15.01
N ASP A 246 10.46 0.92 -15.90
CA ASP A 246 10.36 2.37 -15.99
C ASP A 246 9.64 2.97 -14.77
N ARG A 247 10.42 3.20 -13.71
CA ARG A 247 9.94 3.74 -12.44
C ARG A 247 9.37 5.16 -12.57
N LYS A 248 9.73 5.89 -13.61
CA LYS A 248 9.29 7.27 -13.82
C LYS A 248 8.01 7.36 -14.64
N ASN A 249 7.44 6.23 -15.06
CA ASN A 249 6.18 6.17 -15.78
C ASN A 249 5.00 6.59 -14.88
N ILE A 250 4.49 7.81 -15.08
CA ILE A 250 3.38 8.34 -14.28
C ILE A 250 2.09 7.56 -14.52
N GLU A 251 1.77 7.22 -15.77
CA GLU A 251 0.52 6.52 -16.12
C GLU A 251 0.41 5.14 -15.43
N LYS A 252 1.56 4.46 -15.25
CA LYS A 252 1.69 3.19 -14.52
C LYS A 252 2.01 3.37 -13.03
N GLY A 253 1.98 4.61 -12.55
CA GLY A 253 2.35 5.05 -11.21
C GLY A 253 3.85 5.29 -11.06
N TYR A 254 4.24 6.55 -10.88
CA TYR A 254 5.61 6.93 -10.61
C TYR A 254 6.08 6.33 -9.28
N CYS A 255 7.25 5.69 -9.26
CA CYS A 255 7.85 5.12 -8.06
C CYS A 255 9.29 5.62 -7.88
N TYR A 256 9.66 5.80 -6.62
CA TYR A 256 11.04 6.05 -6.21
C TYR A 256 11.32 5.40 -4.86
N ALA A 257 12.59 5.42 -4.46
CA ALA A 257 13.08 4.89 -3.22
C ALA A 257 13.84 5.96 -2.44
N CYS A 258 13.80 5.89 -1.13
CA CYS A 258 14.52 6.77 -0.21
C CYS A 258 15.00 5.98 1.01
N SER A 259 15.89 6.58 1.80
CA SER A 259 16.31 5.97 3.06
C SER A 259 15.14 5.89 4.04
N VAL A 260 15.15 4.88 4.92
CA VAL A 260 14.12 4.78 5.98
C VAL A 260 14.14 6.01 6.91
N PRO A 261 15.31 6.51 7.36
CA PRO A 261 15.39 7.72 8.16
C PRO A 261 14.76 8.95 7.50
N ASP A 262 15.03 9.21 6.22
CA ASP A 262 14.48 10.38 5.51
C ASP A 262 12.96 10.27 5.38
N PHE A 263 12.46 9.07 5.09
CA PHE A 263 11.03 8.84 5.00
C PHE A 263 10.30 9.09 6.33
N VAL A 264 10.79 8.52 7.44
CA VAL A 264 10.17 8.71 8.77
C VAL A 264 10.44 10.11 9.36
N ALA A 265 11.36 10.87 8.76
CA ALA A 265 11.52 12.30 9.04
C ALA A 265 10.28 13.09 8.58
N VAL A 266 9.55 12.62 7.57
CA VAL A 266 8.33 13.25 7.03
C VAL A 266 7.05 12.55 7.51
N VAL A 267 7.01 11.22 7.49
CA VAL A 267 5.82 10.44 7.88
C VAL A 267 5.94 9.97 9.33
N LYS A 268 5.17 10.59 10.24
CA LYS A 268 5.34 10.43 11.70
C LYS A 268 4.45 9.38 12.38
N ASP A 269 3.34 8.99 11.76
CA ASP A 269 2.38 8.03 12.32
C ASP A 269 2.83 6.55 12.19
N LEU A 270 4.09 6.29 12.50
CA LEU A 270 4.77 5.02 12.27
C LEU A 270 5.46 4.51 13.55
N PRO A 271 5.65 3.19 13.70
CA PRO A 271 6.27 2.61 14.88
C PRO A 271 7.79 2.78 14.83
N LEU A 272 8.30 4.00 15.06
CA LEU A 272 9.70 4.39 14.81
C LEU A 272 10.74 3.41 15.38
N VAL A 273 10.53 2.88 16.58
CA VAL A 273 11.42 1.88 17.19
C VAL A 273 11.58 0.62 16.34
N LYS A 274 10.51 0.17 15.65
CA LYS A 274 10.54 -0.99 14.74
C LYS A 274 11.22 -0.69 13.41
N LEU A 275 11.36 0.59 13.08
CA LEU A 275 11.85 1.09 11.78
C LEU A 275 13.31 1.57 11.82
N MET A 276 14.00 1.40 12.95
CA MET A 276 15.44 1.69 13.02
C MET A 276 16.21 0.79 12.04
N THR A 277 17.10 1.40 11.27
CA THR A 277 17.92 0.73 10.24
C THR A 277 19.41 1.01 10.43
N SER A 278 20.25 0.09 9.98
CA SER A 278 21.72 0.17 10.05
C SER A 278 22.36 0.73 8.77
N GLY A 279 21.57 0.93 7.71
CA GLY A 279 22.00 1.38 6.39
C GLY A 279 20.92 1.14 5.34
N ILE A 280 21.24 1.41 4.07
CA ILE A 280 20.30 1.24 2.95
C ILE A 280 20.35 -0.18 2.40
N LEU A 281 19.19 -0.81 2.23
CA LEU A 281 19.05 -2.14 1.64
C LEU A 281 19.15 -2.08 0.11
N GLY A 282 19.96 -2.96 -0.51
CA GLY A 282 19.98 -3.15 -1.96
C GLY A 282 20.68 -2.06 -2.77
N LEU A 283 21.54 -1.25 -2.13
CA LEU A 283 22.47 -0.40 -2.87
C LEU A 283 23.47 -1.25 -3.67
N LYS A 284 23.80 -0.80 -4.88
CA LYS A 284 24.94 -1.31 -5.65
C LYS A 284 26.19 -1.33 -4.77
N GLU A 285 26.87 -2.47 -4.71
CA GLU A 285 28.23 -2.49 -4.17
C GLU A 285 29.12 -1.71 -5.15
N LEU A 286 29.78 -0.66 -4.66
CA LEU A 286 30.77 0.05 -5.46
C LEU A 286 31.91 -0.95 -5.77
N PRO A 287 32.36 -1.08 -7.03
CA PRO A 287 33.54 -1.85 -7.32
C PRO A 287 34.72 -1.26 -6.55
N ILE A 288 35.39 -2.10 -5.75
CA ILE A 288 36.61 -1.78 -5.00
C ILE A 288 37.75 -1.48 -5.97
#